data_AF-A0AAD9K0K5-F1
#
_entry.id   AF-A0AAD9K0K5-F1
#
_cell.length_a   1.000
_cell.length_b   1.000
_cell.length_c   1.000
_cell.angle_alpha   90.00
_cell.angle_beta   90.00
_cell.angle_gamma   90.00
#
_symmetry.space_group_name_H-M   'P 1'
#
loop_
_entity.id
_entity.type
_entity.pdbx_description
1 polymer ?
#
loop_
_entity_poly.entity_id
_entity_poly.type
_entity_poly.pdbx_seq_one_letter_code
_entity_poly.pdbx_strand_id
1 'polypeptide(L)'
;MFTPPPTPSVRVYSSSHTRGTKRSWCGRRTVFERQLLLLVTIFVAIIVILIIVMAVKSGTPQKSHQEPAVSGRPTNCLSQDCVLTAARMLEAMNQSVDPCDDFYDYACGRWSIKNVMPSNEASYGVLSKVRRDVVLKVKGKCRSRRGIIIIIWKLL
;
A
#
# COMPACT_ATOMS: atom_id res chain seq x y z
N MET A 1 -54.58 -48.34 4.46
CA MET A 1 -53.72 -48.85 5.54
C MET A 1 -52.50 -49.48 4.91
N PHE A 2 -51.38 -48.77 4.87
CA PHE A 2 -50.04 -49.37 4.94
C PHE A 2 -49.12 -48.28 5.48
N THR A 3 -48.72 -48.47 6.72
CA THR A 3 -47.84 -47.61 7.50
C THR A 3 -46.44 -47.56 6.86
N PRO A 4 -45.74 -46.42 6.92
CA PRO A 4 -44.37 -46.34 6.43
C PRO A 4 -43.45 -47.27 7.24
N PRO A 5 -42.47 -47.93 6.59
CA PRO A 5 -41.49 -48.73 7.29
C PRO A 5 -40.54 -47.85 8.13
N PRO A 6 -40.03 -48.37 9.27
CA PRO A 6 -39.24 -47.60 10.23
C PRO A 6 -37.84 -47.24 9.70
N THR A 7 -37.38 -46.03 10.03
CA THR A 7 -36.01 -45.55 9.81
C THR A 7 -34.99 -46.27 10.70
N PRO A 8 -33.87 -46.76 10.18
CA PRO A 8 -32.70 -47.08 11.00
C PRO A 8 -31.61 -46.02 10.87
N SER A 9 -31.40 -45.33 11.99
CA SER A 9 -30.12 -44.91 12.60
C SER A 9 -28.95 -44.51 11.69
N VAL A 10 -28.65 -43.20 11.75
CA VAL A 10 -27.34 -42.61 11.45
C VAL A 10 -26.25 -43.40 12.19
N ARG A 11 -25.35 -44.03 11.42
CA ARG A 11 -24.15 -44.66 11.98
C ARG A 11 -23.14 -43.55 12.30
N VAL A 12 -23.02 -43.25 13.60
CA VAL A 12 -21.91 -42.47 14.15
C VAL A 12 -20.61 -43.18 13.79
N TYR A 13 -19.73 -42.52 13.03
CA TYR A 13 -18.37 -42.99 12.84
C TYR A 13 -17.57 -42.64 14.10
N SER A 14 -17.56 -43.54 15.07
CA SER A 14 -16.65 -43.45 16.22
C SER A 14 -15.24 -43.74 15.75
N SER A 15 -14.35 -42.76 15.90
CA SER A 15 -12.91 -42.87 15.71
C SER A 15 -12.35 -44.01 16.56
N SER A 16 -12.13 -45.18 15.95
CA SER A 16 -11.47 -46.30 16.59
C SER A 16 -9.95 -46.05 16.59
N HIS A 17 -9.46 -45.89 17.80
CA HIS A 17 -8.07 -45.80 18.19
C HIS A 17 -7.35 -47.11 17.85
N THR A 18 -6.83 -47.26 16.63
CA THR A 18 -5.92 -48.38 16.29
C THR A 18 -4.52 -48.06 16.78
N ARG A 19 -4.21 -48.58 17.97
CA ARG A 19 -2.84 -48.81 18.42
C ARG A 19 -2.22 -49.91 17.55
N GLY A 20 -1.08 -49.62 16.93
CA GLY A 20 -0.13 -50.67 16.55
C GLY A 20 0.33 -50.66 15.09
N THR A 21 1.22 -49.74 14.75
CA THR A 21 2.56 -50.12 14.26
C THR A 21 3.43 -48.88 14.30
N LYS A 22 4.46 -48.89 15.16
CA LYS A 22 5.58 -47.97 15.06
C LYS A 22 6.29 -48.26 13.74
N ARG A 23 5.85 -47.61 12.65
CA ARG A 23 6.70 -47.48 11.47
C ARG A 23 7.52 -46.21 11.68
N SER A 24 8.67 -46.40 12.33
CA SER A 24 9.76 -45.42 12.30
C SER A 24 10.05 -45.12 10.84
N TRP A 25 9.62 -43.93 10.41
CA TRP A 25 9.87 -43.39 9.08
C TRP A 25 11.39 -43.32 8.92
N CYS A 26 11.95 -44.17 8.05
CA CYS A 26 13.39 -44.32 7.84
C CYS A 26 14.08 -42.95 7.80
N GLY A 27 15.02 -42.67 8.71
CA GLY A 27 16.28 -43.40 8.78
C GLY A 27 17.38 -42.76 7.93
N ARG A 28 17.17 -41.58 7.32
CA ARG A 28 18.27 -40.76 6.76
C ARG A 28 18.03 -39.25 6.56
N ARG A 29 17.45 -38.54 7.54
CA ARG A 29 17.64 -37.07 7.73
C ARG A 29 17.35 -36.71 9.18
N THR A 30 18.37 -36.45 9.99
CA THR A 30 18.17 -36.26 11.45
C THR A 30 18.90 -35.07 12.07
N VAL A 31 19.60 -34.24 11.27
CA VAL A 31 20.21 -32.97 11.72
C VAL A 31 19.54 -31.76 11.07
N PHE A 32 19.38 -31.75 9.75
CA PHE A 32 18.75 -30.63 9.03
C PHE A 32 17.29 -30.38 9.44
N GLU A 33 16.51 -31.43 9.71
CA GLU A 33 15.12 -31.29 10.15
C GLU A 33 15.03 -30.75 11.58
N ARG A 34 15.92 -31.20 12.48
CA ARG A 34 16.02 -30.65 13.84
C ARG A 34 16.48 -29.19 13.81
N GLN A 35 17.48 -28.87 12.98
CA GLN A 35 17.96 -27.50 12.80
C GLN A 35 16.88 -26.60 12.22
N LEU A 36 16.11 -27.09 11.23
CA LEU A 36 15.00 -26.33 10.64
C LEU A 36 13.88 -26.11 11.67
N LEU A 37 13.53 -27.13 12.46
CA LEU A 37 12.53 -26.99 13.52
C LEU A 37 12.99 -25.99 14.60
N LEU A 38 14.28 -26.01 15.00
CA LEU A 38 14.83 -25.02 15.93
C LEU A 38 14.82 -23.59 15.37
N LEU A 39 15.16 -23.42 14.09
CA LEU A 39 15.12 -22.09 13.46
C LEU A 39 13.68 -21.56 13.34
N VAL A 40 12.73 -22.44 12.97
CA VAL A 40 11.31 -22.09 12.87
C VAL A 40 10.73 -21.73 14.25
N THR A 41 11.05 -22.49 15.31
CA THR A 41 10.56 -22.16 16.66
C THR A 41 11.12 -20.85 17.18
N ILE A 42 12.42 -20.58 16.95
CA ILE A 42 13.05 -19.30 17.31
C ILE A 42 12.38 -18.15 16.55
N PHE A 43 12.17 -18.29 15.24
CA PHE A 43 11.54 -17.25 14.42
C PHE A 43 10.10 -16.96 14.88
N VAL A 44 9.31 -18.01 15.15
CA VAL A 44 7.95 -17.87 15.69
C VAL A 44 7.96 -17.20 17.06
N ALA A 45 8.89 -17.56 17.96
CA ALA A 45 9.01 -16.93 19.27
C ALA A 45 9.37 -15.43 19.15
N ILE A 46 10.27 -15.06 18.24
CA ILE A 46 10.62 -13.66 17.97
C ILE A 46 9.40 -12.88 17.47
N ILE A 47 8.62 -13.44 16.53
CA ILE A 47 7.40 -12.81 16.03
C ILE A 47 6.39 -12.59 17.16
N VAL A 48 6.17 -13.60 18.02
CA VAL A 48 5.25 -13.49 19.16
C VAL A 48 5.70 -12.41 20.14
N ILE A 49 7.01 -12.33 20.44
CA ILE A 49 7.57 -11.29 21.31
C ILE A 49 7.38 -9.90 20.70
N LEU A 50 7.60 -9.73 19.39
CA LEU A 50 7.38 -8.45 18.72
C LEU A 50 5.90 -8.04 18.75
N ILE A 51 4.98 -8.98 18.54
CA ILE A 51 3.54 -8.73 18.65
C ILE A 51 3.18 -8.29 20.07
N ILE A 52 3.70 -8.95 21.11
CA ILE A 52 3.47 -8.58 22.51
C ILE A 52 4.02 -7.19 22.80
N VAL A 53 5.24 -6.88 22.35
CA VAL A 53 5.87 -5.55 22.53
C VAL A 53 5.07 -4.46 21.82
N MET A 54 4.57 -4.72 20.61
CA MET A 54 3.68 -3.81 19.90
C MET A 54 2.35 -3.64 20.64
N ALA A 55 1.75 -4.72 21.15
CA ALA A 55 0.48 -4.69 21.89
C ALA A 55 0.61 -3.91 23.22
N VAL A 56 1.73 -4.06 23.93
CA VAL A 56 2.01 -3.33 25.18
C VAL A 56 2.30 -1.85 24.87
N LYS A 57 2.94 -1.54 23.73
CA LYS A 57 3.16 -0.16 23.28
C LYS A 57 1.92 0.50 22.67
N SER A 58 0.97 -0.27 22.14
CA SER A 58 -0.29 0.22 21.58
C SER A 58 -1.40 0.38 22.63
N GLY A 59 -1.08 0.31 23.92
CA GLY A 59 -1.94 0.73 25.03
C GLY A 59 -2.14 2.25 25.16
N THR A 60 -1.79 3.04 24.14
CA THR A 60 -2.26 4.43 24.05
C THR A 60 -3.55 4.44 23.22
N PRO A 61 -4.68 4.90 23.79
CA PRO A 61 -5.96 4.85 23.10
C PRO A 61 -5.96 5.83 21.92
N GLN A 62 -6.10 5.27 20.71
CA GLN A 62 -6.38 6.00 19.48
C GLN A 62 -7.83 6.51 19.52
N LYS A 63 -8.05 7.72 20.05
CA LYS A 63 -9.32 8.43 19.89
C LYS A 63 -9.47 8.87 18.44
N SER A 64 -10.43 8.25 17.76
CA SER A 64 -10.94 8.71 16.46
C SER A 64 -12.39 9.18 16.67
N HIS A 65 -12.70 10.37 16.15
CA HIS A 65 -14.03 10.99 16.03
C HIS A 65 -14.70 11.56 17.30
N GLN A 66 -14.27 12.76 17.68
CA GLN A 66 -15.08 13.97 17.89
C GLN A 66 -14.06 15.05 18.26
N GLU A 67 -13.83 16.06 17.40
CA GLU A 67 -13.00 17.22 17.78
C GLU A 67 -13.65 17.91 18.98
N PRO A 68 -13.03 17.92 20.17
CA PRO A 68 -13.33 18.94 21.15
C PRO A 68 -12.55 20.19 20.70
N ALA A 69 -13.21 21.34 20.62
CA ALA A 69 -12.56 22.61 20.33
C ALA A 69 -11.40 22.86 21.31
N VAL A 70 -10.18 22.53 20.88
CA VAL A 70 -8.94 22.93 21.55
C VAL A 70 -8.62 24.32 21.01
N SER A 71 -9.01 25.32 21.79
CA SER A 71 -8.62 26.72 21.65
C SER A 71 -7.10 26.83 21.42
N GLY A 72 -6.67 27.02 20.17
CA GLY A 72 -5.28 27.33 19.84
C GLY A 72 -4.69 26.72 18.57
N ARG A 73 -5.39 25.84 17.83
CA ARG A 73 -4.94 25.41 16.48
C ARG A 73 -5.69 26.20 15.41
N PRO A 74 -5.00 26.83 14.44
CA PRO A 74 -5.70 27.42 13.30
C PRO A 74 -6.47 26.31 12.56
N THR A 75 -7.73 26.59 12.27
CA THR A 75 -8.67 25.71 11.54
C THR A 75 -8.20 25.33 10.14
N ASN A 76 -7.17 26.01 9.64
CA ASN A 76 -6.61 25.88 8.31
C ASN A 76 -5.08 26.07 8.33
N CYS A 77 -4.35 25.35 7.47
CA CYS A 77 -2.93 25.60 7.28
C CYS A 77 -2.71 26.84 6.40
N LEU A 78 -1.78 27.69 6.80
CA LEU A 78 -1.37 28.90 6.07
C LEU A 78 0.13 28.91 5.75
N SER A 79 0.80 27.76 5.84
CA SER A 79 2.17 27.63 5.37
C SER A 79 2.21 27.81 3.85
N GLN A 80 3.34 28.31 3.34
CA GLN A 80 3.54 28.50 1.90
C GLN A 80 3.26 27.22 1.10
N ASP A 81 3.74 26.07 1.59
CA ASP A 81 3.52 24.78 0.94
C ASP A 81 2.06 24.36 0.92
N CYS A 82 1.32 24.64 2.01
CA CYS A 82 -0.11 24.36 2.09
C CYS A 82 -0.90 25.22 1.09
N VAL A 83 -0.66 26.54 1.06
CA VAL A 83 -1.36 27.46 0.16
C VAL A 83 -1.07 27.11 -1.30
N LEU A 84 0.19 26.83 -1.64
CA LEU A 84 0.58 26.46 -3.00
C LEU A 84 -0.04 25.12 -3.42
N THR A 85 -0.12 24.15 -2.51
CA THR A 85 -0.72 22.85 -2.79
C THR A 85 -2.23 22.97 -2.98
N ALA A 86 -2.91 23.72 -2.11
CA ALA A 86 -4.34 23.99 -2.24
C ALA A 86 -4.66 24.70 -3.56
N ALA A 87 -3.87 25.71 -3.95
CA ALA A 87 -4.03 26.39 -5.22
C ALA A 87 -3.91 25.42 -6.42
N ARG A 88 -2.92 24.52 -6.40
CA ARG A 88 -2.74 23.50 -7.46
C ARG A 88 -3.91 22.52 -7.55
N MET A 89 -4.49 22.14 -6.41
CA MET A 89 -5.68 21.27 -6.38
C MET A 89 -6.89 21.99 -6.99
N LEU A 90 -7.16 23.23 -6.56
CA LEU A 90 -8.27 24.04 -7.07
C LEU A 90 -8.15 24.34 -8.56
N GLU A 91 -6.93 24.45 -9.08
CA GLU A 91 -6.67 24.65 -10.51
C GLU A 91 -7.09 23.45 -11.37
N ALA A 92 -6.99 22.23 -10.83
CA ALA A 92 -7.33 20.98 -11.50
C ALA A 92 -8.84 20.65 -11.43
N MET A 93 -9.52 21.10 -10.37
CA MET A 93 -10.94 20.80 -10.11
C MET A 93 -11.89 21.57 -11.02
N ASN A 94 -12.99 20.94 -11.46
CA ASN A 94 -14.14 21.59 -12.09
C ASN A 94 -15.32 21.71 -11.10
N GLN A 95 -15.43 22.86 -10.43
CA GLN A 95 -16.51 23.11 -9.45
C GLN A 95 -17.92 23.27 -10.06
N SER A 96 -18.05 23.19 -11.39
CA SER A 96 -19.35 23.31 -12.07
C SER A 96 -20.11 21.98 -12.12
N VAL A 97 -19.45 20.87 -11.79
CA VAL A 97 -20.02 19.52 -11.78
C VAL A 97 -20.27 19.08 -10.34
N ASP A 98 -21.40 18.42 -10.09
CA ASP A 98 -21.67 17.85 -8.77
C ASP A 98 -20.74 16.65 -8.52
N PRO A 99 -19.96 16.62 -7.43
CA PRO A 99 -19.11 15.48 -7.09
C PRO A 99 -19.88 14.18 -6.87
N CYS A 100 -21.18 14.23 -6.59
CA CYS A 100 -22.03 13.06 -6.43
C CYS A 100 -22.38 12.41 -7.79
N ASP A 101 -22.36 13.19 -8.88
CA ASP A 101 -22.68 12.72 -10.22
C ASP A 101 -21.42 12.24 -10.97
N ASP A 102 -20.38 13.08 -11.02
CA ASP A 102 -19.08 12.73 -11.63
C ASP A 102 -17.93 13.33 -10.81
N PHE A 103 -17.44 12.55 -9.85
CA PHE A 103 -16.30 12.92 -9.04
C PHE A 103 -15.02 13.10 -9.87
N TYR A 104 -14.88 12.40 -11.00
CA TYR A 104 -13.69 12.51 -11.83
C TYR A 104 -13.64 13.87 -12.51
N ASP A 105 -14.74 14.32 -13.13
CA ASP A 105 -14.76 15.65 -13.74
C ASP A 105 -14.69 16.75 -12.67
N TYR A 106 -15.37 16.58 -11.54
CA TYR A 106 -15.25 17.52 -10.42
C TYR A 106 -13.80 17.68 -9.94
N ALA A 107 -13.06 16.59 -9.77
CA ALA A 107 -11.70 16.63 -9.24
C ALA A 107 -10.63 16.95 -10.30
N CYS A 108 -10.79 16.47 -11.53
CA CYS A 108 -9.76 16.47 -12.57
C CYS A 108 -10.19 17.11 -13.89
N GLY A 109 -11.43 17.57 -14.02
CA GLY A 109 -12.00 18.04 -15.29
C GLY A 109 -11.23 19.20 -15.91
N ARG A 110 -10.71 20.14 -15.11
CA ARG A 110 -9.84 21.21 -15.64
C ARG A 110 -8.42 20.72 -15.93
N TRP A 111 -7.95 19.69 -15.22
CA TRP A 111 -6.63 19.12 -15.46
C TRP A 111 -6.54 18.47 -16.84
N SER A 112 -7.55 17.70 -17.24
CA SER A 112 -7.59 17.02 -18.55
C SER A 112 -7.60 18.00 -19.72
N ILE A 113 -8.32 19.13 -19.58
CA ILE A 113 -8.36 20.21 -20.58
C ILE A 113 -6.98 20.89 -20.71
N LYS A 114 -6.33 21.19 -19.58
CA LYS A 114 -5.02 21.87 -19.56
C LYS A 114 -3.85 20.97 -19.97
N ASN A 115 -3.97 19.67 -19.76
CA ASN A 115 -2.87 18.70 -19.92
C ASN A 115 -3.28 17.64 -20.93
N VAL A 116 -3.37 18.03 -22.21
CA VAL A 116 -3.64 17.10 -23.30
C VAL A 116 -2.53 16.06 -23.44
N MET A 117 -2.92 14.84 -23.78
CA MET A 117 -2.02 13.71 -23.96
C MET A 117 -1.11 13.92 -25.18
N PRO A 118 0.21 13.85 -25.02
CA PRO A 118 1.12 13.98 -26.16
C PRO A 118 1.10 12.72 -27.03
N SER A 119 1.39 12.89 -28.32
CA SER A 119 1.28 11.82 -29.34
C SER A 119 2.19 10.61 -29.12
N ASN A 120 3.22 10.74 -28.29
CA ASN A 120 4.23 9.72 -28.02
C ASN A 120 3.93 8.88 -26.77
N GLU A 121 2.78 9.08 -26.14
CA GLU A 121 2.36 8.32 -24.95
C GLU A 121 1.02 7.65 -25.21
N ALA A 122 0.75 6.55 -24.49
CA ALA A 122 -0.53 5.82 -24.53
C ALA A 122 -1.46 6.18 -23.36
N SER A 123 -0.94 6.86 -22.34
CA SER A 123 -1.72 7.42 -21.24
C SER A 123 -0.97 8.60 -20.63
N TYR A 124 -1.71 9.65 -20.28
CA TYR A 124 -1.14 10.83 -19.66
C TYR A 124 -1.86 11.19 -18.36
N GLY A 125 -1.09 11.23 -17.28
CA GLY A 125 -1.56 11.55 -15.93
C GLY A 125 -0.56 12.40 -15.15
N VAL A 126 -0.91 12.72 -13.90
CA VAL A 126 -0.06 13.50 -12.99
C VAL A 126 1.34 12.87 -12.85
N LEU A 127 1.42 11.54 -12.73
CA LEU A 127 2.70 10.85 -12.60
C LEU A 127 3.57 11.01 -13.85
N SER A 128 2.99 10.89 -15.05
CA SER A 128 3.67 11.10 -16.32
C SER A 128 4.20 12.54 -16.41
N LYS A 129 3.41 13.52 -15.98
CA LYS A 129 3.82 14.94 -15.92
C LYS A 129 5.04 15.12 -15.01
N VAL A 130 4.97 14.63 -13.77
CA VAL A 130 6.07 14.72 -12.80
C VAL A 130 7.34 14.04 -13.34
N ARG A 131 7.21 12.85 -13.93
CA ARG A 131 8.35 12.14 -14.54
C ARG A 131 9.00 12.98 -15.64
N ARG A 132 8.21 13.61 -16.51
CA ARG A 132 8.73 14.49 -17.56
C ARG A 132 9.42 15.71 -16.98
N ASP A 133 8.84 16.37 -15.99
CA ASP A 133 9.44 17.56 -15.36
C ASP A 133 10.82 17.24 -14.76
N VAL A 134 10.95 16.09 -14.10
CA VAL A 134 12.24 15.60 -13.58
C VAL A 134 13.24 15.38 -14.73
N VAL A 135 12.83 14.67 -15.78
CA VAL A 135 13.70 14.40 -16.94
C VAL A 135 14.14 15.69 -17.63
N LEU A 136 13.24 16.65 -17.80
CA LEU A 136 13.54 17.94 -18.41
C LEU A 136 14.52 18.75 -17.56
N LYS A 137 14.35 18.75 -16.23
CA LYS A 137 15.25 19.45 -15.31
C LYS A 137 16.66 18.84 -15.31
N VAL A 138 16.76 17.52 -15.34
CA VAL A 138 18.04 16.80 -15.47
C VAL A 138 18.68 17.09 -16.83
N LYS A 139 17.92 16.95 -17.92
CA LYS A 139 18.41 17.25 -19.28
C LYS A 139 18.91 18.69 -19.41
N GLY A 140 18.20 19.66 -18.85
CA GLY A 140 18.62 21.07 -18.83
C GLY A 140 19.97 21.25 -18.14
N LYS A 141 20.15 20.61 -16.97
CA LYS A 141 21.41 20.66 -16.22
C LYS A 141 22.57 19.99 -16.98
N CYS A 142 22.32 18.86 -17.63
CA CYS A 142 23.30 18.18 -18.47
C CYS A 142 23.65 18.99 -19.73
N ARG A 143 22.66 19.59 -20.40
CA ARG A 143 22.87 20.41 -21.60
C ARG A 143 23.69 21.66 -21.29
N SER A 144 23.42 22.31 -20.15
CA SER A 144 24.22 23.45 -19.67
C SER A 144 25.69 23.06 -19.42
N ARG A 145 25.94 21.95 -18.73
CA ARG A 145 27.33 21.47 -18.49
C ARG A 145 28.07 21.06 -19.75
N ARG A 146 27.37 20.40 -20.70
CA ARG A 146 27.95 19.99 -21.98
C ARG A 146 28.32 21.22 -22.83
N GLY A 147 27.52 22.29 -22.79
CA GLY A 147 27.83 23.56 -23.43
C GLY A 147 29.06 24.26 -22.86
N ILE A 148 29.22 24.27 -21.53
CA ILE A 148 30.40 24.86 -20.85
C ILE A 148 31.68 24.14 -21.27
N ILE A 149 31.68 22.81 -21.34
CA ILE A 149 32.85 22.02 -21.76
C ILE A 149 33.24 22.33 -23.22
N ILE A 150 32.25 22.44 -24.12
CA ILE A 150 32.49 22.75 -25.54
C ILE A 150 33.05 24.18 -25.70
N ILE A 151 32.59 25.15 -24.91
CA ILE A 151 33.10 26.52 -24.93
C ILE A 151 34.55 26.56 -24.45
N ILE A 152 34.88 25.86 -23.36
CA ILE A 152 36.26 25.79 -22.84
C ILE A 152 37.21 25.16 -23.87
N TRP A 153 36.80 24.10 -24.57
CA TRP A 153 37.60 23.45 -25.63
C TRP A 153 37.73 24.27 -26.92
N LYS A 154 36.93 25.34 -27.08
CA LYS A 154 37.02 26.28 -28.22
C LYS A 154 37.88 27.52 -27.93
N LEU A 155 38.18 27.76 -26.65
CA LEU A 155 38.98 28.90 -26.17
C LEU A 155 40.43 28.50 -25.82
N LEU A 156 40.72 27.19 -25.78
CA LEU A 156 42.06 26.58 -25.77
C LEU A 156 42.43 26.19 -27.19
#